data_AF-A0A0T5ZJG3-F1
#
_entry.id   AF-A0A0T5ZJG3-F1
#
_cell.length_a   1.000
_cell.length_b   1.000
_cell.length_c   1.000
_cell.angle_alpha   90.00
_cell.angle_beta   90.00
_cell.angle_gamma   90.00
#
_symmetry.space_group_name_H-M   'P 1'
#
loop_
_entity.id
_entity.type
_entity.pdbx_description
1 polymer ?
#
loop_
_entity_poly.entity_id
_entity_poly.type
_entity_poly.pdbx_seq_one_letter_code
_entity_poly.pdbx_strand_id
1 'polypeptide(L)'
;MAVRAPQPTSTRSSAEEIRLAFADAWGEMGAAWGVPPSVARVHGYVLVSTGPLTERAVRQALGLSHRAASLALAECVGWGLIERVPDPVRFGRRGPSAVAYAKVGDHWVWFQRIAEQRKQRETDPVLPTIEQAMALADEVAASSPQDAEVLGLRDWLVDFREFVRLFDRAVALVARAETTEIARGFAVLARLDDATLDRLLRLLSSLPADELAATFAAVSRVSPTTARRVLAAAHRVARLGG
;
A
#
# COMPACT_ATOMS: atom_id res chain seq x y z
N MET A 1 -8.79 61.17 6.60
CA MET A 1 -8.55 59.76 7.03
C MET A 1 -9.60 58.89 6.36
N ALA A 2 -9.25 58.16 5.31
CA ALA A 2 -10.17 57.24 4.65
C ALA A 2 -10.29 55.96 5.48
N VAL A 3 -11.47 55.70 6.04
CA VAL A 3 -11.81 54.44 6.68
C VAL A 3 -11.85 53.37 5.58
N ARG A 4 -10.85 52.48 5.60
CA ARG A 4 -10.78 51.33 4.71
C ARG A 4 -11.91 50.36 5.11
N ALA A 5 -12.90 50.20 4.25
CA ALA A 5 -13.95 49.21 4.45
C ALA A 5 -13.33 47.80 4.61
N PRO A 6 -13.84 46.97 5.54
CA PRO A 6 -13.37 45.59 5.66
C PRO A 6 -13.68 44.85 4.35
N GLN A 7 -12.64 44.28 3.75
CA GLN A 7 -12.77 43.41 2.60
C GLN A 7 -13.59 42.17 3.00
N PRO A 8 -14.52 41.68 2.17
CA PRO A 8 -15.24 40.45 2.47
C PRO A 8 -14.22 39.31 2.51
N THR A 9 -13.99 38.73 3.68
CA THR A 9 -13.37 37.42 3.80
C THR A 9 -14.23 36.47 2.98
N SER A 10 -13.68 35.94 1.88
CA SER A 10 -14.38 34.91 1.10
C SER A 10 -14.63 33.73 2.03
N THR A 11 -15.84 33.59 2.55
CA THR A 11 -16.24 32.46 3.38
C THR A 11 -16.08 31.22 2.52
N ARG A 12 -15.07 30.38 2.82
CA ARG A 12 -14.92 29.10 2.14
C ARG A 12 -16.19 28.30 2.38
N SER A 13 -16.60 27.50 1.39
CA SER A 13 -17.70 26.57 1.62
C SER A 13 -17.30 25.56 2.70
N SER A 14 -18.24 25.10 3.52
CA SER A 14 -17.97 24.06 4.52
C SER A 14 -17.40 22.78 3.90
N ALA A 15 -17.79 22.44 2.66
CA ALA A 15 -17.21 21.33 1.92
C ALA A 15 -15.70 21.52 1.68
N GLU A 16 -15.27 22.73 1.33
CA GLU A 16 -13.86 23.04 1.12
C GLU A 16 -13.06 23.00 2.42
N GLU A 17 -13.64 23.47 3.53
CA GLU A 17 -13.03 23.35 4.85
C GLU A 17 -12.80 21.88 5.23
N ILE A 18 -13.79 21.00 4.97
CA ILE A 18 -13.65 19.56 5.20
C ILE A 18 -12.56 18.96 4.30
N ARG A 19 -12.48 19.33 3.02
CA ARG A 19 -11.43 18.81 2.13
C ARG A 19 -10.04 19.18 2.60
N LEU A 20 -9.85 20.43 3.03
CA LEU A 20 -8.57 20.91 3.54
C LEU A 20 -8.21 20.21 4.86
N ALA A 21 -9.16 20.11 5.80
CA ALA A 21 -8.95 19.39 7.05
C ALA A 21 -8.59 17.92 6.83
N PHE A 22 -9.27 17.24 5.90
CA PHE A 22 -8.92 15.87 5.52
C PHE A 22 -7.53 15.79 4.88
N ALA A 23 -7.21 16.69 3.95
CA ALA A 23 -5.90 16.73 3.31
C ALA A 23 -4.76 16.93 4.32
N ASP A 24 -4.97 17.81 5.31
CA ASP A 24 -4.02 18.09 6.38
C ASP A 24 -3.79 16.84 7.24
N ALA A 25 -4.86 16.23 7.74
CA ALA A 25 -4.79 14.99 8.53
C ALA A 25 -4.16 13.83 7.72
N TRP A 26 -4.49 13.73 6.43
CA TRP A 26 -3.89 12.74 5.54
C TRP A 26 -2.40 13.00 5.30
N GLY A 27 -1.99 14.26 5.25
CA GLY A 27 -0.59 14.69 5.18
C GLY A 27 0.22 14.28 6.42
N GLU A 28 -0.34 14.49 7.61
CA GLU A 28 0.24 14.07 8.88
C GLU A 28 0.35 12.54 8.98
N MET A 29 -0.73 11.84 8.60
CA MET A 29 -0.73 10.38 8.56
C MET A 29 0.33 9.85 7.59
N GLY A 30 0.44 10.42 6.38
CA GLY A 30 1.43 9.99 5.40
C GLY A 30 2.87 10.04 5.93
N ALA A 31 3.20 11.06 6.72
CA ALA A 31 4.52 11.23 7.32
C ALA A 31 4.90 10.05 8.23
N ALA A 32 3.96 9.54 9.01
CA ALA A 32 4.17 8.38 9.89
C ALA A 32 4.46 7.08 9.13
N TRP A 33 4.14 7.04 7.83
CA TRP A 33 4.33 5.88 6.95
C TRP A 33 5.46 6.08 5.94
N GLY A 34 6.28 7.13 6.12
CA GLY A 34 7.42 7.44 5.25
C GLY A 34 7.05 8.14 3.94
N VAL A 35 5.81 8.62 3.79
CA VAL A 35 5.39 9.41 2.62
C VAL A 35 5.60 10.89 2.92
N PRO A 36 6.22 11.69 2.02
CA PRO A 36 6.39 13.12 2.25
C PRO A 36 5.04 13.82 2.51
N PRO A 37 4.92 14.67 3.55
CA PRO A 37 3.64 15.28 3.93
C PRO A 37 2.95 16.03 2.79
N SER A 38 3.72 16.71 1.93
CA SER A 38 3.19 17.44 0.77
C SER A 38 2.58 16.53 -0.28
N VAL A 39 3.17 15.35 -0.52
CA VAL A 39 2.68 14.33 -1.45
C VAL A 39 1.37 13.77 -0.93
N ALA A 40 1.37 13.36 0.35
CA ALA A 40 0.17 12.84 1.00
C ALA A 40 -0.96 13.88 1.01
N ARG A 41 -0.69 15.13 1.40
CA ARG A 41 -1.69 16.20 1.42
C ARG A 41 -2.29 16.49 0.04
N VAL A 42 -1.47 16.51 -1.01
CA VAL A 42 -1.94 16.65 -2.41
C VAL A 42 -2.84 15.49 -2.81
N HIS A 43 -2.42 14.25 -2.54
CA HIS A 43 -3.22 13.07 -2.81
C HIS A 43 -4.55 13.09 -2.06
N GLY A 44 -4.52 13.37 -0.74
CA GLY A 44 -5.71 13.47 0.10
C GLY A 44 -6.70 14.49 -0.42
N TYR A 45 -6.24 15.67 -0.84
CA TYR A 45 -7.10 16.70 -1.42
C TYR A 45 -7.75 16.26 -2.75
N VAL A 46 -6.98 15.64 -3.65
CA VAL A 46 -7.51 15.11 -4.94
C VAL A 46 -8.52 13.98 -4.69
N LEU A 47 -8.28 13.12 -3.70
CA LEU A 47 -9.14 11.99 -3.34
C LEU A 47 -10.56 12.42 -2.93
N VAL A 48 -10.66 13.47 -2.11
CA VAL A 48 -11.95 14.00 -1.64
C VAL A 48 -12.57 15.06 -2.56
N SER A 49 -11.92 15.34 -3.69
CA SER A 49 -12.44 16.24 -4.70
C SER A 49 -13.46 15.56 -5.60
N THR A 50 -14.41 16.35 -6.10
CA THR A 50 -15.55 15.87 -6.92
C THR A 50 -15.19 15.65 -8.39
N GLY A 51 -14.06 16.19 -8.86
CA GLY A 51 -13.63 16.06 -10.24
C GLY A 51 -12.14 16.36 -10.40
N PRO A 52 -11.60 16.26 -11.64
CA PRO A 52 -10.19 16.48 -11.91
C PRO A 52 -9.76 17.91 -11.55
N LEU A 53 -8.55 18.04 -10.99
CA LEU A 53 -7.98 19.31 -10.58
C LEU A 53 -6.76 19.66 -11.41
N THR A 54 -6.59 20.93 -11.78
CA THR A 54 -5.33 21.41 -12.35
C THR A 54 -4.29 21.62 -11.26
N GLU A 55 -2.99 21.62 -11.62
CA GLU A 55 -1.92 21.99 -10.67
C GLU A 55 -2.20 23.32 -9.98
N ARG A 56 -2.66 24.33 -10.75
CA ARG A 56 -3.00 25.64 -10.21
C ARG A 56 -4.09 25.56 -9.14
N ALA A 57 -5.12 24.74 -9.37
CA ALA A 57 -6.22 24.57 -8.40
C ALA A 57 -5.71 23.93 -7.10
N VAL A 58 -4.94 22.85 -7.21
CA VAL A 58 -4.31 22.18 -6.05
C VAL A 58 -3.41 23.15 -5.29
N ARG A 59 -2.55 23.87 -6.02
CA ARG A 59 -1.62 24.84 -5.46
C ARG A 59 -2.33 25.95 -4.68
N GLN A 60 -3.37 26.52 -5.26
CA GLN A 60 -4.15 27.59 -4.64
C GLN A 60 -4.90 27.10 -3.40
N ALA A 61 -5.52 25.92 -3.46
CA ALA A 61 -6.25 25.34 -2.33
C ALA A 61 -5.32 25.03 -1.14
N LEU A 62 -4.18 24.40 -1.42
CA LEU A 62 -3.26 23.91 -0.37
C LEU A 62 -2.19 24.93 0.05
N GLY A 63 -2.16 26.11 -0.58
CA GLY A 63 -1.15 27.15 -0.30
C GLY A 63 0.28 26.73 -0.65
N LEU A 64 0.46 25.89 -1.68
CA LEU A 64 1.76 25.38 -2.09
C LEU A 64 2.48 26.36 -3.05
N SER A 65 3.80 26.23 -3.16
CA SER A 65 4.53 26.84 -4.29
C SER A 65 4.29 26.03 -5.57
N HIS A 66 4.56 26.63 -6.74
CA HIS A 66 4.44 25.93 -8.02
C HIS A 66 5.33 24.69 -8.11
N ARG A 67 6.57 24.79 -7.61
CA ARG A 67 7.50 23.66 -7.55
C ARG A 67 6.99 22.58 -6.61
N ALA A 68 6.50 22.94 -5.42
CA ALA A 68 6.01 21.98 -4.44
C ALA A 68 4.78 21.21 -4.94
N ALA A 69 3.81 21.92 -5.53
CA ALA A 69 2.62 21.29 -6.12
C ALA A 69 2.99 20.37 -7.29
N SER A 70 3.85 20.84 -8.21
CA SER A 70 4.29 20.04 -9.37
C SER A 70 5.02 18.76 -8.96
N LEU A 71 5.95 18.82 -8.00
CA LEU A 71 6.67 17.64 -7.51
C LEU A 71 5.73 16.67 -6.80
N ALA A 72 4.84 17.17 -5.93
CA ALA A 72 3.89 16.33 -5.22
C ALA A 72 2.91 15.61 -6.17
N LEU A 73 2.41 16.32 -7.19
CA LEU A 73 1.54 15.73 -8.23
C LEU A 73 2.30 14.70 -9.07
N ALA A 74 3.54 15.00 -9.47
CA ALA A 74 4.37 14.05 -10.21
C ALA A 74 4.66 12.78 -9.40
N GLU A 75 4.95 12.93 -8.11
CA GLU A 75 5.13 11.80 -7.19
C GLU A 75 3.84 10.99 -7.10
N CYS A 76 2.68 11.62 -6.83
CA CYS A 76 1.39 10.92 -6.77
C CYS A 76 1.08 10.16 -8.07
N VAL A 77 1.43 10.70 -9.24
CA VAL A 77 1.30 10.00 -10.53
C VAL A 77 2.29 8.84 -10.63
N GLY A 78 3.53 9.01 -10.19
CA GLY A 78 4.54 7.96 -10.16
C GLY A 78 4.17 6.78 -9.25
N TRP A 79 3.47 7.04 -8.15
CA TRP A 79 2.87 6.00 -7.30
C TRP A 79 1.56 5.42 -7.88
N GLY A 80 1.03 6.00 -8.95
CA GLY A 80 -0.26 5.63 -9.51
C GLY A 80 -1.44 5.97 -8.60
N LEU A 81 -1.32 6.93 -7.69
CA LEU A 81 -2.41 7.31 -6.78
C LEU A 81 -3.40 8.30 -7.42
N ILE A 82 -2.93 9.04 -8.43
CA ILE A 82 -3.74 9.93 -9.26
C ILE A 82 -3.36 9.75 -10.72
N GLU A 83 -4.27 10.14 -11.61
CA GLU A 83 -4.10 9.96 -13.05
C GLU A 83 -4.09 11.31 -13.76
N ARG A 84 -3.21 11.45 -14.76
CA ARG A 84 -3.20 12.64 -15.63
C ARG A 84 -4.32 12.50 -16.65
N VAL A 85 -5.23 13.47 -16.67
CA VAL A 85 -6.35 13.52 -17.60
C VAL A 85 -6.36 14.85 -18.36
N PRO A 86 -6.97 14.92 -19.55
CA PRO A 86 -7.22 16.20 -20.21
C PRO A 86 -8.05 17.12 -19.30
N ASP A 87 -7.70 18.40 -19.23
CA ASP A 87 -8.48 19.40 -18.51
C ASP A 87 -9.89 19.52 -19.15
N PRO A 88 -10.96 19.14 -18.43
CA PRO A 88 -12.31 19.12 -18.98
C PRO A 88 -12.80 20.52 -19.38
N VAL A 89 -12.26 21.59 -18.78
CA VAL A 89 -12.65 22.97 -19.09
C VAL A 89 -12.02 23.47 -20.39
N ARG A 90 -10.85 22.94 -20.76
CA ARG A 90 -10.11 23.32 -21.97
C ARG A 90 -10.24 22.32 -23.11
N PHE A 91 -10.93 21.20 -22.91
CA PHE A 91 -11.22 20.24 -23.95
C PHE A 91 -11.92 20.92 -25.15
N GLY A 92 -11.31 20.84 -26.34
CA GLY A 92 -11.82 21.46 -27.57
C GLY A 92 -11.56 22.96 -27.73
N ARG A 93 -10.83 23.62 -26.83
CA ARG A 93 -10.44 25.05 -26.98
C ARG A 93 -9.14 25.20 -27.77
N ARG A 94 -8.99 26.33 -28.50
CA ARG A 94 -7.79 26.65 -29.27
C ARG A 94 -6.59 26.88 -28.32
N GLY A 95 -5.54 26.07 -28.45
CA GLY A 95 -4.33 26.09 -27.61
C GLY A 95 -3.91 24.69 -27.17
N PRO A 96 -2.77 24.53 -26.46
CA PRO A 96 -2.36 23.24 -25.92
C PRO A 96 -3.39 22.71 -24.91
N SER A 97 -3.70 21.41 -24.98
CA SER A 97 -4.51 20.75 -23.96
C SER A 97 -3.85 20.92 -22.59
N ALA A 98 -4.58 21.44 -21.61
CA ALA A 98 -4.08 21.52 -20.25
C ALA A 98 -4.25 20.17 -19.55
N VAL A 99 -3.38 19.89 -18.58
CA VAL A 99 -3.42 18.67 -17.78
C VAL A 99 -4.18 18.94 -16.49
N ALA A 100 -5.12 18.06 -16.18
CA ALA A 100 -5.72 17.94 -14.86
C ALA A 100 -5.36 16.57 -14.26
N TYR A 101 -5.65 16.40 -12.98
CA TYR A 101 -5.34 15.21 -12.21
C TYR A 101 -6.63 14.68 -11.59
N ALA A 102 -6.94 13.42 -11.90
CA ALA A 102 -8.11 12.72 -11.39
C ALA A 102 -7.70 11.73 -10.30
N LYS A 103 -8.58 11.51 -9.33
CA LYS A 103 -8.38 10.47 -8.31
C LYS A 103 -8.57 9.08 -8.91
N VAL A 104 -7.88 8.11 -8.33
CA VAL A 104 -8.18 6.69 -8.50
C VAL A 104 -9.32 6.36 -7.54
N GLY A 105 -10.49 6.02 -8.08
CA GLY A 105 -11.74 5.97 -7.29
C GLY A 105 -11.93 4.74 -6.40
N ASP A 106 -11.19 3.66 -6.66
CA ASP A 106 -11.32 2.41 -5.90
C ASP A 106 -10.26 2.32 -4.79
N HIS A 107 -10.75 2.23 -3.55
CA HIS A 107 -9.94 2.05 -2.35
C HIS A 107 -9.25 0.68 -2.23
N TRP A 108 -9.31 -0.18 -3.23
CA TRP A 108 -8.47 -1.38 -3.27
C TRP A 108 -7.38 -1.24 -4.33
N VAL A 109 -7.62 -0.45 -5.38
CA VAL A 109 -6.61 -0.14 -6.41
C VAL A 109 -5.45 0.64 -5.81
N TRP A 110 -5.72 1.72 -5.07
CA TRP A 110 -4.66 2.51 -4.42
C TRP A 110 -3.82 1.67 -3.43
N PHE A 111 -4.43 0.72 -2.71
CA PHE A 111 -3.80 -0.15 -1.71
C PHE A 111 -2.87 -1.15 -2.40
N GLN A 112 -3.35 -1.77 -3.48
CA GLN A 112 -2.55 -2.63 -4.33
C GLN A 112 -1.37 -1.88 -4.96
N ARG A 113 -1.60 -0.68 -5.51
CA ARG A 113 -0.54 0.17 -6.09
C ARG A 113 0.51 0.57 -5.06
N ILE A 114 0.11 0.91 -3.83
CA ILE A 114 1.04 1.19 -2.73
C ILE A 114 1.87 -0.06 -2.40
N ALA A 115 1.24 -1.22 -2.24
CA ALA A 115 1.95 -2.47 -1.95
C ALA A 115 2.97 -2.82 -3.05
N GLU A 116 2.58 -2.68 -4.32
CA GLU A 116 3.47 -2.89 -5.47
C GLU A 116 4.64 -1.90 -5.48
N GLN A 117 4.36 -0.60 -5.31
CA GLN A 117 5.41 0.42 -5.30
C GLN A 117 6.37 0.26 -4.12
N ARG A 118 5.88 -0.07 -2.91
CA ARG A 118 6.76 -0.35 -1.77
C ARG A 118 7.59 -1.60 -1.99
N LYS A 119 7.03 -2.64 -2.59
CA LYS A 119 7.81 -3.81 -2.98
C LYS A 119 8.96 -3.41 -3.91
N GLN A 120 8.66 -2.71 -5.00
CA GLN A 120 9.65 -2.28 -6.00
C GLN A 120 10.72 -1.34 -5.44
N ARG A 121 10.33 -0.40 -4.58
CA ARG A 121 11.23 0.64 -4.05
C ARG A 121 12.01 0.21 -2.82
N GLU A 122 11.45 -0.68 -2.00
CA GLU A 122 11.97 -0.96 -0.65
C GLU A 122 12.27 -2.44 -0.43
N THR A 123 11.49 -3.37 -0.98
CA THR A 123 11.72 -4.82 -0.74
C THR A 123 12.66 -5.43 -1.77
N ASP A 124 12.46 -5.12 -3.05
CA ASP A 124 13.27 -5.64 -4.18
C ASP A 124 14.77 -5.33 -4.03
N PRO A 125 15.20 -4.15 -3.54
CA PRO A 125 16.62 -3.87 -3.34
C PRO A 125 17.25 -4.60 -2.15
N VAL A 126 16.47 -5.00 -1.14
CA VAL A 126 17.00 -5.57 0.11
C VAL A 126 17.64 -6.94 -0.12
N LEU A 127 17.01 -7.80 -0.92
CA LEU A 127 17.55 -9.13 -1.21
C LEU A 127 18.94 -9.05 -1.86
N PRO A 128 19.16 -8.31 -2.97
CA PRO A 128 20.50 -8.13 -3.54
C PRO A 128 21.54 -7.61 -2.54
N THR A 129 21.17 -6.68 -1.65
CA THR A 129 22.09 -6.18 -0.62
C THR A 129 22.49 -7.26 0.37
N ILE A 130 21.55 -8.10 0.82
CA ILE A 130 21.85 -9.22 1.73
C ILE A 130 22.75 -10.25 1.04
N GLU A 131 22.46 -10.59 -0.22
CA GLU A 131 23.27 -11.54 -1.00
C GLU A 131 24.71 -11.03 -1.18
N GLN A 132 24.89 -9.73 -1.42
CA GLN A 132 26.23 -9.12 -1.49
C GLN A 132 26.96 -9.20 -0.15
N ALA A 133 26.29 -8.91 0.97
CA ALA A 133 26.87 -9.02 2.30
C ALA A 133 27.26 -10.47 2.63
N MET A 134 26.43 -11.45 2.23
CA MET A 134 26.73 -12.87 2.39
C MET A 134 27.94 -13.30 1.56
N ALA A 135 28.05 -12.84 0.31
CA ALA A 135 29.21 -13.14 -0.53
C ALA A 135 30.51 -12.62 0.09
N LEU A 136 30.49 -11.40 0.64
CA LEU A 136 31.63 -10.84 1.38
C LEU A 136 31.95 -11.68 2.64
N ALA A 137 30.94 -12.13 3.38
CA ALA A 137 31.14 -12.99 4.54
C ALA A 137 31.75 -14.35 4.15
N ASP A 138 31.31 -14.94 3.04
CA ASP A 138 31.88 -16.18 2.49
C ASP A 138 33.35 -16.00 2.08
N GLU A 139 33.71 -14.89 1.43
CA GLU A 139 35.09 -14.57 1.06
C GLU A 139 36.00 -14.43 2.29
N VAL A 140 35.54 -13.71 3.32
CA VAL A 140 36.31 -13.54 4.55
C VAL A 140 36.44 -14.88 5.29
N ALA A 141 35.36 -15.66 5.40
CA ALA A 141 35.38 -16.98 6.03
C ALA A 141 36.34 -17.95 5.32
N ALA A 142 36.53 -17.83 4.00
CA ALA A 142 37.51 -18.64 3.27
C ALA A 142 38.97 -18.30 3.64
N SER A 143 39.26 -17.02 3.90
CA SER A 143 40.61 -16.55 4.28
C SER A 143 40.89 -16.65 5.78
N SER A 144 39.84 -16.57 6.61
CA SER A 144 39.91 -16.63 8.07
C SER A 144 38.84 -17.57 8.64
N PRO A 145 38.98 -18.90 8.48
CA PRO A 145 37.92 -19.87 8.78
C PRO A 145 37.54 -20.00 10.27
N GLN A 146 38.32 -19.41 11.16
CA GLN A 146 38.11 -19.45 12.61
C GLN A 146 37.56 -18.12 13.16
N ASP A 147 37.25 -17.15 12.29
CA ASP A 147 36.65 -15.90 12.69
C ASP A 147 35.18 -16.11 13.11
N ALA A 148 34.97 -16.25 14.41
CA ALA A 148 33.65 -16.51 14.99
C ALA A 148 32.66 -15.36 14.75
N GLU A 149 33.13 -14.12 14.61
CA GLU A 149 32.26 -12.97 14.35
C GLU A 149 31.70 -13.03 12.94
N VAL A 150 32.55 -13.34 11.96
CA VAL A 150 32.14 -13.49 10.55
C VAL A 150 31.19 -14.67 10.37
N LEU A 151 31.47 -15.81 11.01
CA LEU A 151 30.59 -16.98 10.97
C LEU A 151 29.22 -16.68 11.58
N GLY A 152 29.17 -16.02 12.74
CA GLY A 152 27.91 -15.64 13.37
C GLY A 152 27.11 -14.62 12.55
N LEU A 153 27.77 -13.63 11.95
CA LEU A 153 27.14 -12.68 11.05
C LEU A 153 26.57 -13.36 9.81
N ARG A 154 27.32 -14.30 9.22
CA ARG A 154 26.88 -15.09 8.07
C ARG A 154 25.60 -15.88 8.38
N ASP A 155 25.56 -16.58 9.51
CA ASP A 155 24.39 -17.35 9.92
C ASP A 155 23.17 -16.43 10.12
N TRP A 156 23.36 -15.28 10.76
CA TRP A 156 22.30 -14.28 10.88
C TRP A 156 21.81 -13.76 9.52
N LEU A 157 22.71 -13.49 8.57
CA LEU A 157 22.35 -13.05 7.22
C LEU A 157 21.57 -14.13 6.45
N VAL A 158 21.90 -15.41 6.64
CA VAL A 158 21.14 -16.54 6.07
C VAL A 158 19.71 -16.55 6.62
N ASP A 159 19.55 -16.45 7.93
CA ASP A 159 18.23 -16.44 8.57
C ASP A 159 17.41 -15.21 8.14
N PHE A 160 18.05 -14.03 8.11
CA PHE A 160 17.41 -12.79 7.69
C PHE A 160 16.98 -12.83 6.22
N ARG A 161 17.79 -13.42 5.33
CA ARG A 161 17.43 -13.64 3.93
C ARG A 161 16.19 -14.51 3.79
N GLU A 162 16.10 -15.62 4.54
CA GLU A 162 14.92 -16.49 4.50
C GLU A 162 13.68 -15.76 5.00
N PHE A 163 13.79 -14.98 6.07
CA PHE A 163 12.70 -14.10 6.52
C PHE A 163 12.26 -13.11 5.42
N VAL A 164 13.21 -12.39 4.80
CA VAL A 164 12.90 -11.42 3.73
C VAL A 164 12.23 -12.09 2.54
N ARG A 165 12.62 -13.31 2.17
CA ARG A 165 11.96 -14.07 1.09
C ARG A 165 10.52 -14.42 1.40
N LEU A 166 10.25 -14.86 2.63
CA LEU A 166 8.89 -15.17 3.08
C LEU A 166 8.02 -13.91 3.07
N PHE A 167 8.58 -12.80 3.55
CA PHE A 167 7.91 -11.50 3.54
C PHE A 167 7.63 -11.00 2.11
N ASP A 168 8.62 -11.02 1.22
CA ASP A 168 8.47 -10.61 -0.19
C ASP A 168 7.38 -11.44 -0.89
N ARG A 169 7.35 -12.76 -0.66
CA ARG A 169 6.32 -13.64 -1.22
C ARG A 169 4.91 -13.26 -0.76
N ALA A 170 4.75 -12.86 0.50
CA ALA A 170 3.47 -12.41 1.06
C ALA A 170 3.05 -11.06 0.48
N VAL A 171 3.97 -10.08 0.39
CA VAL A 171 3.70 -8.78 -0.23
C VAL A 171 3.35 -8.95 -1.72
N ALA A 172 4.08 -9.80 -2.43
CA ALA A 172 3.82 -10.11 -3.83
C ALA A 172 2.46 -10.77 -4.08
N LEU A 173 1.90 -11.50 -3.09
CA LEU A 173 0.54 -12.04 -3.16
C LEU A 173 -0.51 -10.92 -3.16
N VAL A 174 -0.34 -9.92 -2.30
CA VAL A 174 -1.25 -8.78 -2.25
C VAL A 174 -1.12 -7.92 -3.51
N ALA A 175 0.10 -7.67 -3.98
CA ALA A 175 0.35 -6.85 -5.16
C ALA A 175 -0.26 -7.43 -6.45
N ARG A 176 -0.30 -8.77 -6.58
CA ARG A 176 -0.84 -9.46 -7.78
C ARG A 176 -2.34 -9.77 -7.72
N ALA A 177 -2.96 -9.69 -6.53
CA ALA A 177 -4.36 -10.03 -6.36
C ALA A 177 -5.26 -9.00 -7.05
N GLU A 178 -6.43 -9.41 -7.55
CA GLU A 178 -7.44 -8.47 -7.97
C GLU A 178 -8.02 -7.73 -6.77
N THR A 179 -8.47 -6.48 -6.98
CA THR A 179 -9.07 -5.67 -5.92
C THR A 179 -10.28 -6.34 -5.27
N THR A 180 -11.07 -7.07 -6.06
CA THR A 180 -12.23 -7.83 -5.56
C THR A 180 -11.83 -9.00 -4.68
N GLU A 181 -10.68 -9.64 -4.93
CA GLU A 181 -10.15 -10.73 -4.13
C GLU A 181 -9.64 -10.21 -2.77
N ILE A 182 -8.92 -9.09 -2.78
CA ILE A 182 -8.45 -8.42 -1.56
C ILE A 182 -9.66 -8.01 -0.71
N ALA A 183 -10.62 -7.29 -1.30
CA ALA A 183 -11.83 -6.86 -0.61
C ALA A 183 -12.59 -8.03 0.02
N ARG A 184 -12.70 -9.15 -0.70
CA ARG A 184 -13.36 -10.36 -0.21
C ARG A 184 -12.62 -10.98 0.98
N GLY A 185 -11.28 -11.04 0.93
CA GLY A 185 -10.46 -11.52 2.05
C GLY A 185 -10.70 -10.71 3.32
N PHE A 186 -10.62 -9.38 3.23
CA PHE A 186 -10.92 -8.49 4.36
C PHE A 186 -12.36 -8.63 4.85
N ALA A 187 -13.33 -8.81 3.96
CA ALA A 187 -14.72 -9.02 4.34
C ALA A 187 -14.92 -10.33 5.12
N VAL A 188 -14.13 -11.38 4.86
CA VAL A 188 -14.15 -12.61 5.67
C VAL A 188 -13.56 -12.34 7.05
N LEU A 189 -12.40 -11.67 7.12
CA LEU A 189 -11.76 -11.33 8.40
C LEU A 189 -12.67 -10.48 9.28
N ALA A 190 -13.37 -9.49 8.72
CA ALA A 190 -14.31 -8.63 9.44
C ALA A 190 -15.53 -9.37 10.03
N ARG A 191 -15.74 -10.65 9.66
CA ARG A 191 -16.81 -11.51 10.22
C ARG A 191 -16.31 -12.41 11.36
N LEU A 192 -15.01 -12.42 11.63
CA LEU A 192 -14.40 -13.19 12.71
C LEU A 192 -14.09 -12.25 13.87
N ASP A 193 -14.34 -12.71 15.10
CA ASP A 193 -13.88 -11.98 16.29
C ASP A 193 -12.39 -12.26 16.55
N ASP A 194 -11.74 -11.35 17.29
CA ASP A 194 -10.30 -11.44 17.61
C ASP A 194 -9.95 -12.76 18.30
N ALA A 195 -10.83 -13.23 19.20
CA ALA A 195 -10.64 -14.50 19.90
C ALA A 195 -10.62 -15.70 18.93
N THR A 196 -11.41 -15.67 17.86
CA THR A 196 -11.41 -16.70 16.81
C THR A 196 -10.14 -16.61 15.98
N LEU A 197 -9.69 -15.41 15.61
CA LEU A 197 -8.42 -15.21 14.92
C LEU A 197 -7.24 -15.78 15.73
N ASP A 198 -7.19 -15.49 17.04
CA ASP A 198 -6.14 -16.01 17.93
C ASP A 198 -6.16 -17.54 18.07
N ARG A 199 -7.35 -18.14 18.10
CA ARG A 199 -7.48 -19.61 18.11
C ARG A 199 -7.02 -20.20 16.78
N LEU A 200 -7.37 -19.59 15.65
CA LEU A 200 -6.94 -20.04 14.33
C LEU A 200 -5.42 -19.94 14.17
N LEU A 201 -4.79 -18.85 14.62
CA LEU A 201 -3.33 -18.70 14.58
C LEU A 201 -2.63 -19.78 15.40
N ARG A 202 -3.11 -20.06 16.62
CA ARG A 202 -2.57 -21.14 17.46
C ARG A 202 -2.75 -22.51 16.82
N LEU A 203 -3.92 -22.79 16.26
CA LEU A 203 -4.19 -24.05 15.57
C LEU A 203 -3.24 -24.23 14.38
N LEU A 204 -3.12 -23.23 13.52
CA LEU A 204 -2.21 -23.29 12.36
C LEU A 204 -0.75 -23.49 12.80
N SER A 205 -0.33 -22.86 13.90
CA SER A 205 1.03 -23.04 14.44
C SER A 205 1.31 -24.43 15.01
N SER A 206 0.27 -25.17 15.40
CA SER A 206 0.40 -26.53 15.94
C SER A 206 0.45 -27.64 14.87
N LEU A 207 0.15 -27.31 13.62
CA LEU A 207 0.09 -28.27 12.52
C LEU A 207 1.40 -28.27 11.71
N PRO A 208 1.84 -29.43 11.17
CA PRO A 208 3.02 -29.50 10.31
C PRO A 208 2.87 -28.61 9.07
N ALA A 209 3.89 -27.81 8.78
CA ALA A 209 3.84 -26.81 7.69
C ALA A 209 3.71 -27.46 6.31
N ASP A 210 4.31 -28.64 6.11
CA ASP A 210 4.24 -29.42 4.88
C ASP A 210 2.84 -30.02 4.65
N GLU A 211 2.19 -30.54 5.69
CA GLU A 211 0.80 -31.00 5.63
C GLU A 211 -0.17 -29.87 5.29
N LEU A 212 0.00 -28.70 5.93
CA LEU A 212 -0.79 -27.50 5.62
C LEU A 212 -0.58 -27.06 4.16
N ALA A 213 0.67 -26.98 3.72
CA ALA A 213 1.00 -26.58 2.36
C ALA A 213 0.43 -27.55 1.31
N ALA A 214 0.54 -28.86 1.54
CA ALA A 214 -0.03 -29.88 0.68
C ALA A 214 -1.57 -29.77 0.62
N THR A 215 -2.21 -29.54 1.76
CA THR A 215 -3.66 -29.35 1.85
C THR A 215 -4.12 -28.11 1.08
N PHE A 216 -3.48 -26.96 1.29
CA PHE A 216 -3.82 -25.73 0.57
C PHE A 216 -3.56 -25.86 -0.93
N ALA A 217 -2.49 -26.54 -1.34
CA ALA A 217 -2.21 -26.81 -2.75
C ALA A 217 -3.24 -27.76 -3.38
N ALA A 218 -3.77 -28.74 -2.63
CA ALA A 218 -4.85 -29.59 -3.11
C ALA A 218 -6.16 -28.79 -3.26
N VAL A 219 -6.53 -27.99 -2.25
CA VAL A 219 -7.74 -27.18 -2.26
C VAL A 219 -7.71 -26.09 -3.33
N SER A 220 -6.55 -25.50 -3.63
CA SER A 220 -6.46 -24.43 -4.65
C SER A 220 -6.78 -24.90 -6.07
N ARG A 221 -6.74 -26.22 -6.32
CA ARG A 221 -7.00 -26.81 -7.64
C ARG A 221 -8.42 -27.31 -7.84
N VAL A 222 -9.27 -27.29 -6.80
CA VAL A 222 -10.63 -27.84 -6.92
C VAL A 222 -11.62 -26.82 -7.47
N SER A 223 -12.73 -27.30 -8.06
CA SER A 223 -13.81 -26.44 -8.52
C SER A 223 -14.53 -25.74 -7.34
N PRO A 224 -15.21 -24.59 -7.57
CA PRO A 224 -15.99 -23.92 -6.53
C PRO A 224 -17.02 -24.81 -5.84
N THR A 225 -17.64 -25.73 -6.59
CA THR A 225 -18.60 -26.70 -6.04
C THR A 225 -17.93 -27.67 -5.06
N THR A 226 -16.74 -28.19 -5.42
CA THR A 226 -15.97 -29.06 -4.54
C THR A 226 -15.45 -28.31 -3.32
N ALA A 227 -14.95 -27.08 -3.48
CA ALA A 227 -14.51 -26.24 -2.37
C ALA A 227 -15.64 -26.01 -1.34
N ARG A 228 -16.87 -25.72 -1.80
CA ARG A 228 -18.04 -25.60 -0.90
C ARG A 228 -18.33 -26.90 -0.15
N ARG A 229 -18.19 -28.06 -0.79
CA ARG A 229 -18.38 -29.37 -0.15
C ARG A 229 -17.31 -29.63 0.91
N VAL A 230 -16.05 -29.31 0.62
CA VAL A 230 -14.94 -29.40 1.58
C VAL A 230 -15.21 -28.52 2.79
N LEU A 231 -15.56 -27.25 2.59
CA LEU A 231 -15.90 -26.33 3.68
C LEU A 231 -17.10 -26.81 4.50
N ALA A 232 -18.15 -27.32 3.85
CA ALA A 232 -19.32 -27.88 4.55
C ALA A 232 -18.96 -29.14 5.36
N ALA A 233 -18.08 -30.00 4.85
CA ALA A 233 -17.60 -31.16 5.57
C ALA A 233 -16.72 -30.75 6.78
N ALA A 234 -15.78 -29.83 6.58
CA ALA A 234 -14.94 -29.28 7.64
C ALA A 234 -15.80 -28.64 8.76
N HIS A 235 -16.82 -27.86 8.40
CA HIS A 235 -17.75 -27.28 9.36
C HIS A 235 -18.50 -28.35 10.18
N ARG A 236 -19.00 -29.41 9.54
CA ARG A 236 -19.66 -30.52 10.24
C ARG A 236 -18.71 -31.25 11.19
N VAL A 237 -17.49 -31.56 10.74
CA VAL A 237 -16.48 -32.25 11.56
C VAL A 237 -16.09 -31.38 12.75
N ALA A 238 -15.81 -30.09 12.53
CA ALA A 238 -15.45 -29.16 13.60
C ALA A 238 -16.55 -29.01 14.66
N ARG A 239 -17.83 -29.12 14.28
CA ARG A 239 -18.96 -29.11 15.24
C ARG A 239 -19.12 -30.41 16.05
N LEU A 240 -18.56 -31.51 15.58
CA LEU A 240 -18.65 -32.82 16.26
C LEU A 240 -17.44 -33.09 17.16
N GLY A 241 -16.31 -32.45 16.90
CA GLY A 241 -15.06 -32.63 17.65
C GLY A 241 -14.75 -31.53 18.67
N GLY A 242 -15.68 -30.59 18.89
CA GLY A 242 -15.60 -29.51 19.89
C GLY A 242 -16.53 -29.74 21.07
#